data_AF-A0A373CUG7-F1
#
_entry.id   AF-A0A373CUG7-F1
#
_cell.length_a   1.000
_cell.length_b   1.000
_cell.length_c   1.000
_cell.angle_alpha   90.00
_cell.angle_beta   90.00
_cell.angle_gamma   90.00
#
_symmetry.space_group_name_H-M   'P 1'
#
loop_
_entity.id
_entity.type
_entity.pdbx_description
1 polymer ?
#
loop_
_entity_poly.entity_id
_entity_poly.type
_entity_poly.pdbx_seq_one_letter_code
_entity_poly.pdbx_strand_id
1 'polypeptide(L)'
;MLFKKKIVFTEGMNETLCSFDEIPWFSCCGVSYDKPSYYPYLQEKDPKQAEKLLLHTKNYSGTVCLTNLFKEGICRADTFILQTAGWKFYQNEFMPCVEASWRTYEKRVSKANGLDLNSAEKRFLRDCGFPDSIDLQLCRMVQYLLVEQYFLERFPQFPLFFSRIIDIYKDGHIVLGWNGRFASHETNLENENGTPILPTDRSLIIW
;
A
#
# COMPACT_ATOMS: atom_id res chain seq x y z
N MET A 1 3.30 16.67 -31.08
CA MET A 1 3.60 15.46 -30.29
C MET A 1 4.30 15.90 -29.01
N LEU A 2 3.64 15.82 -27.85
CA LEU A 2 4.35 15.99 -26.57
C LEU A 2 5.12 14.69 -26.30
N PHE A 3 6.45 14.76 -26.36
CA PHE A 3 7.30 13.70 -25.83
C PHE A 3 7.02 13.60 -24.33
N LYS A 4 6.21 12.61 -23.91
CA LYS A 4 6.05 12.28 -22.49
C LYS A 4 7.44 11.90 -21.97
N LYS A 5 7.91 12.61 -20.94
CA LYS A 5 9.18 12.30 -20.26
C LYS A 5 9.10 10.85 -19.78
N LYS A 6 10.03 10.01 -20.23
CA LYS A 6 10.08 8.62 -19.80
C LYS A 6 10.44 8.60 -18.32
N ILE A 7 9.56 8.03 -17.49
CA ILE A 7 9.89 7.74 -16.09
C ILE A 7 10.98 6.67 -16.11
N VAL A 8 12.14 7.00 -15.55
CA VAL A 8 13.27 6.07 -15.40
C VAL A 8 13.35 5.69 -13.94
N PHE A 9 13.33 4.40 -13.68
CA PHE A 9 13.42 3.85 -12.34
C PHE A 9 14.86 3.97 -11.85
N THR A 10 15.02 4.42 -10.61
CA THR A 10 16.33 4.48 -9.96
C THR A 10 16.80 3.07 -9.60
N GLU A 11 18.09 2.94 -9.30
CA GLU A 11 18.65 1.66 -8.84
C GLU A 11 17.93 1.17 -7.57
N GLY A 12 17.72 2.04 -6.58
CA GLY A 12 17.00 1.70 -5.35
C GLY A 12 15.55 1.22 -5.54
N MET A 13 14.84 1.74 -6.56
CA MET A 13 13.50 1.24 -6.91
C MET A 13 13.57 -0.17 -7.50
N ASN A 14 14.58 -0.46 -8.31
CA ASN A 14 14.78 -1.80 -8.86
C ASN A 14 15.21 -2.79 -7.77
N GLU A 15 16.08 -2.38 -6.85
CA GLU A 15 16.48 -3.17 -5.67
C GLU A 15 15.27 -3.48 -4.78
N THR A 16 14.41 -2.49 -4.54
CA THR A 16 13.17 -2.69 -3.80
C THR A 16 12.29 -3.74 -4.46
N LEU A 17 12.10 -3.66 -5.78
CA LEU A 17 11.36 -4.68 -6.53
C LEU A 17 12.01 -6.06 -6.45
N CYS A 18 13.35 -6.15 -6.49
CA CYS A 18 14.06 -7.41 -6.33
C CYS A 18 13.86 -8.00 -4.92
N SER A 19 13.85 -7.16 -3.89
CA SER A 19 13.71 -7.63 -2.50
C SER A 19 12.40 -8.36 -2.24
N PHE A 20 11.35 -8.14 -3.04
CA PHE A 20 10.07 -8.83 -2.89
C PHE A 20 10.14 -10.33 -3.17
N ASP A 21 11.13 -10.77 -3.93
CA ASP A 21 11.36 -12.20 -4.18
C ASP A 21 11.90 -12.91 -2.92
N GLU A 22 12.49 -12.14 -2.00
CA GLU A 22 13.14 -12.63 -0.78
C GLU A 22 12.23 -12.50 0.46
N ILE A 23 11.15 -11.71 0.38
CA ILE A 23 10.20 -11.55 1.47
C ILE A 23 9.53 -12.91 1.77
N PRO A 24 9.51 -13.37 3.03
CA PRO A 24 8.83 -14.59 3.42
C PRO A 24 7.33 -14.34 3.57
N TRP A 25 6.67 -14.02 2.45
CA TRP A 25 5.27 -13.61 2.41
C TRP A 25 4.37 -14.56 3.20
N PHE A 26 3.55 -13.98 4.08
CA PHE A 26 2.55 -14.67 4.90
C PHE A 26 3.10 -15.68 5.93
N SER A 27 4.42 -15.84 6.03
CA SER A 27 5.05 -16.87 6.88
C SER A 27 4.80 -16.70 8.38
N CYS A 28 4.37 -15.51 8.81
CA CYS A 28 4.15 -15.20 10.21
C CYS A 28 2.71 -14.77 10.52
N CYS A 29 1.76 -14.92 9.58
CA CYS A 29 0.35 -14.65 9.86
C CYS A 29 -0.16 -15.50 11.03
N GLY A 30 -0.69 -14.84 12.07
CA GLY A 30 -1.18 -15.46 13.30
C GLY A 30 -0.11 -15.67 14.39
N VAL A 31 1.16 -15.41 14.08
CA VAL A 31 2.28 -15.43 15.03
C VAL A 31 2.46 -14.04 15.63
N SER A 32 2.86 -13.88 16.90
CA SER A 32 3.04 -12.54 17.50
C SER A 32 4.02 -11.65 16.71
N TYR A 33 3.65 -10.40 16.47
CA TYR A 33 4.54 -9.37 15.93
C TYR A 33 5.13 -8.57 17.10
N ASP A 34 6.43 -8.74 17.36
CA ASP A 34 7.12 -8.16 18.52
C ASP A 34 8.16 -7.10 18.11
N LYS A 35 8.04 -6.56 16.90
CA LYS A 35 8.99 -5.60 16.32
C LYS A 35 8.44 -4.16 16.36
N PRO A 36 9.33 -3.15 16.41
CA PRO A 36 8.90 -1.76 16.24
C PRO A 36 8.24 -1.56 14.88
N SER A 37 7.09 -0.89 14.88
CA SER A 37 6.39 -0.43 13.67
C SER A 37 6.20 1.08 13.74
N TYR A 38 6.18 1.74 12.58
CA TYR A 38 5.91 3.18 12.51
C TYR A 38 4.53 3.54 13.07
N TYR A 39 3.52 2.72 12.74
CA TYR A 39 2.18 2.85 13.30
C TYR A 39 2.01 1.93 14.51
N PRO A 40 1.31 2.37 15.58
CA PRO A 40 0.77 1.44 16.57
C PRO A 40 -0.07 0.38 15.87
N TYR A 41 -0.14 -0.83 16.43
CA TYR A 41 -0.92 -1.92 15.83
C TYR A 41 -1.71 -2.68 16.88
N LEU A 42 -2.85 -3.21 16.42
CA LEU A 42 -3.58 -4.28 17.07
C LEU A 42 -3.32 -5.55 16.27
N GLN A 43 -2.96 -6.62 16.96
CA GLN A 43 -2.69 -7.88 16.32
C GLN A 43 -3.88 -8.83 16.48
N GLU A 44 -4.41 -9.29 15.35
CA GLU A 44 -5.32 -10.43 15.30
C GLU A 44 -4.50 -11.73 15.22
N LYS A 45 -4.91 -12.76 15.94
CA LYS A 45 -4.27 -14.08 15.92
C LYS A 45 -5.22 -15.19 15.48
N ASP A 46 -6.53 -14.97 15.56
CA ASP A 46 -7.55 -15.92 15.10
C ASP A 46 -7.74 -15.78 13.58
N PRO A 47 -7.43 -16.83 12.79
CA PRO A 47 -7.66 -16.82 11.35
C PRO A 47 -9.10 -16.50 10.97
N LYS A 48 -10.10 -16.90 11.77
CA LYS A 48 -11.51 -16.62 11.47
C LYS A 48 -11.84 -15.14 11.59
N GLN A 49 -11.21 -14.44 12.54
CA GLN A 49 -11.39 -13.00 12.66
C GLN A 49 -10.62 -12.26 11.57
N ALA A 50 -9.42 -12.73 11.20
CA ALA A 50 -8.68 -12.19 10.08
C ALA A 50 -9.47 -12.30 8.76
N GLU A 51 -10.05 -13.47 8.48
CA GLU A 51 -10.96 -13.68 7.35
C GLU A 51 -12.12 -12.69 7.37
N LYS A 52 -12.80 -12.57 8.53
CA LYS A 52 -13.93 -11.66 8.70
C LYS A 52 -13.54 -10.20 8.42
N LEU A 53 -12.39 -9.75 8.93
CA LEU A 53 -11.86 -8.39 8.69
C LEU A 53 -11.62 -8.17 7.19
N LEU A 54 -11.01 -9.15 6.51
CA LEU A 54 -10.68 -9.09 5.09
C LEU A 54 -11.91 -9.16 4.15
N LEU A 55 -13.00 -9.80 4.57
CA LEU A 55 -14.25 -9.85 3.82
C LEU A 55 -15.00 -8.50 3.77
N HIS A 56 -14.66 -7.56 4.65
CA HIS A 56 -15.32 -6.25 4.66
C HIS A 56 -14.81 -5.35 3.52
N THR A 57 -15.70 -4.96 2.62
CA THR A 57 -15.42 -3.99 1.53
C THR A 57 -15.83 -2.56 1.86
N LYS A 58 -16.42 -2.34 3.04
CA LYS A 58 -16.85 -1.03 3.57
C LYS A 58 -16.37 -0.87 5.00
N ASN A 59 -16.19 0.37 5.45
CA ASN A 59 -15.86 0.68 6.84
C ASN A 59 -17.00 0.24 7.77
N TYR A 60 -16.69 -0.25 8.95
CA TYR A 60 -17.68 -0.75 9.91
C TYR A 60 -17.20 -0.55 11.34
N SER A 61 -18.09 -0.20 12.26
CA SER A 61 -17.82 -0.16 13.71
C SER A 61 -16.53 0.57 14.12
N GLY A 62 -16.15 1.65 13.43
CA GLY A 62 -14.90 2.37 13.71
C GLY A 62 -13.63 1.66 13.23
N THR A 63 -13.75 0.74 12.28
CA THR A 63 -12.67 0.11 11.51
C THR A 63 -12.78 0.53 10.05
N VAL A 64 -11.67 0.96 9.47
CA VAL A 64 -11.51 1.14 8.03
C VAL A 64 -10.98 -0.16 7.46
N CYS A 65 -11.69 -0.72 6.47
CA CYS A 65 -11.27 -1.97 5.84
C CYS A 65 -10.00 -1.77 5.00
N LEU A 66 -9.27 -2.85 4.72
CA LEU A 66 -8.02 -2.83 3.96
C LEU A 66 -8.10 -2.01 2.67
N THR A 67 -9.13 -2.26 1.84
CA THR A 67 -9.31 -1.54 0.57
C THR A 67 -9.42 -0.03 0.78
N ASN A 68 -10.15 0.42 1.80
CA ASN A 68 -10.34 1.84 2.05
C ASN A 68 -9.14 2.48 2.74
N LEU A 69 -8.39 1.73 3.55
CA LEU A 69 -7.11 2.18 4.10
C LEU A 69 -6.10 2.45 2.98
N PHE A 70 -6.00 1.56 2.00
CA PHE A 70 -5.09 1.76 0.87
C PHE A 70 -5.54 2.90 -0.02
N LYS A 71 -6.86 3.04 -0.25
CA LYS A 71 -7.42 4.23 -0.93
C LYS A 71 -7.09 5.51 -0.18
N GLU A 72 -7.18 5.54 1.14
CA GLU A 72 -6.81 6.71 1.94
C GLU A 72 -5.35 7.12 1.71
N GLY A 73 -4.41 6.17 1.78
CA GLY A 73 -3.00 6.44 1.52
C GLY A 73 -2.76 7.01 0.12
N ILE A 74 -3.45 6.46 -0.89
CA ILE A 74 -3.40 6.95 -2.27
C ILE A 74 -4.00 8.35 -2.40
N CYS A 75 -5.20 8.57 -1.85
CA CYS A 75 -5.87 9.86 -1.87
C CYS A 75 -4.99 10.96 -1.27
N ARG A 76 -4.23 10.66 -0.21
CA ARG A 76 -3.30 11.60 0.41
C ARG A 76 -2.15 11.97 -0.52
N ALA A 77 -1.55 10.98 -1.19
CA ALA A 77 -0.53 11.21 -2.22
C ALA A 77 -1.05 12.06 -3.39
N ASP A 78 -2.22 11.71 -3.92
CA ASP A 78 -2.86 12.43 -5.02
C ASP A 78 -3.13 13.89 -4.64
N THR A 79 -3.76 14.09 -3.47
CA THR A 79 -4.12 15.41 -2.95
C THR A 79 -2.88 16.25 -2.69
N PHE A 80 -1.83 15.67 -2.09
CA PHE A 80 -0.56 16.37 -1.85
C PHE A 80 0.02 16.91 -3.15
N ILE A 81 0.07 16.10 -4.21
CA ILE A 81 0.63 16.52 -5.51
C ILE A 81 -0.24 17.58 -6.18
N LEU A 82 -1.56 17.40 -6.14
CA LEU A 82 -2.50 18.38 -6.69
C LEU A 82 -2.35 19.75 -6.00
N GLN A 83 -2.20 19.77 -4.67
CA GLN A 83 -2.03 20.99 -3.89
C GLN A 83 -0.64 21.61 -4.06
N THR A 84 0.42 20.78 -4.10
CA THR A 84 1.82 21.26 -4.08
C THR A 84 2.35 21.61 -5.47
N ALA A 85 2.03 20.81 -6.49
CA ALA A 85 2.60 20.92 -7.83
C ALA A 85 1.54 21.20 -8.93
N GLY A 86 0.25 21.15 -8.58
CA GLY A 86 -0.86 21.50 -9.46
C GLY A 86 -1.25 20.41 -10.45
N TRP A 87 -2.44 20.58 -11.03
CA TRP A 87 -3.07 19.63 -11.97
C TRP A 87 -2.17 19.24 -13.15
N LYS A 88 -1.42 20.20 -13.72
CA LYS A 88 -0.54 19.94 -14.86
C LYS A 88 0.59 18.98 -14.49
N PHE A 89 1.17 19.11 -13.29
CA PHE A 89 2.21 18.19 -12.82
C PHE A 89 1.61 16.82 -12.51
N TYR A 90 0.45 16.79 -11.84
CA TYR A 90 -0.29 15.56 -11.57
C TYR A 90 -0.50 14.71 -12.83
N GLN A 91 -1.01 15.32 -13.92
CA GLN A 91 -1.26 14.62 -15.17
C GLN A 91 0.01 14.20 -15.93
N ASN A 92 1.06 15.02 -15.89
CA ASN A 92 2.23 14.84 -16.76
C ASN A 92 3.41 14.12 -16.10
N GLU A 93 3.45 14.07 -14.77
CA GLU A 93 4.53 13.41 -14.02
C GLU A 93 4.00 12.35 -13.04
N PHE A 94 3.01 12.68 -12.21
CA PHE A 94 2.52 11.77 -11.18
C PHE A 94 1.78 10.55 -11.76
N MET A 95 0.73 10.77 -12.55
CA MET A 95 0.00 9.65 -13.18
C MET A 95 0.90 8.79 -14.08
N PRO A 96 1.80 9.35 -14.92
CA PRO A 96 2.78 8.55 -15.64
C PRO A 96 3.74 7.75 -14.76
N CYS A 97 4.11 8.25 -13.57
CA CYS A 97 4.89 7.49 -12.60
C CYS A 97 4.09 6.31 -12.03
N VAL A 98 2.83 6.54 -11.62
CA VAL A 98 1.91 5.48 -11.16
C VAL A 98 1.76 4.38 -12.21
N GLU A 99 1.58 4.75 -13.49
CA GLU A 99 1.52 3.81 -14.62
C GLU A 99 2.86 3.08 -14.85
N ALA A 100 3.99 3.79 -14.77
CA ALA A 100 5.31 3.21 -14.96
C ALA A 100 5.66 2.20 -13.86
N SER A 101 5.27 2.47 -12.60
CA SER A 101 5.42 1.54 -11.47
C SER A 101 4.68 0.25 -11.69
N TRP A 102 3.42 0.33 -12.12
CA TRP A 102 2.64 -0.87 -12.43
C TRP A 102 3.25 -1.67 -13.59
N ARG A 103 3.54 -1.00 -14.71
CA ARG A 103 4.11 -1.67 -15.90
C ARG A 103 5.47 -2.32 -15.63
N THR A 104 6.28 -1.72 -14.76
CA THR A 104 7.59 -2.27 -14.41
C THR A 104 7.43 -3.57 -13.62
N TYR A 105 6.54 -3.58 -12.64
CA TYR A 105 6.19 -4.80 -11.91
C TYR A 105 5.61 -5.87 -12.83
N GLU A 106 4.60 -5.56 -13.66
CA GLU A 106 4.00 -6.51 -14.62
C GLU A 106 5.05 -7.09 -15.59
N LYS A 107 5.99 -6.26 -16.05
CA LYS A 107 7.05 -6.71 -16.95
C LYS A 107 8.01 -7.68 -16.26
N ARG A 108 8.27 -7.51 -14.96
CA ARG A 108 9.08 -8.44 -14.17
C ARG A 108 8.39 -9.80 -14.06
N VAL A 109 7.10 -9.78 -13.68
CA VAL A 109 6.27 -10.98 -13.52
C VAL A 109 6.12 -11.73 -14.85
N SER A 110 5.75 -11.04 -15.94
CA SER A 110 5.54 -11.66 -17.26
C SER A 110 6.81 -12.28 -17.87
N LYS A 111 7.99 -11.81 -17.46
CA LYS A 111 9.28 -12.40 -17.87
C LYS A 111 9.73 -13.55 -16.98
N ALA A 112 8.93 -13.96 -15.99
CA ALA A 112 9.32 -14.91 -14.95
C ALA A 112 10.60 -14.49 -14.20
N ASN A 113 10.85 -13.19 -14.10
CA ASN A 113 12.03 -12.60 -13.46
C ASN A 113 11.72 -12.13 -12.02
N GLY A 114 10.59 -12.54 -11.45
CA GLY A 114 10.19 -12.16 -10.09
C GLY A 114 8.90 -12.82 -9.64
N LEU A 115 8.59 -12.64 -8.37
CA LEU A 115 7.42 -13.17 -7.70
C LEU A 115 6.13 -12.56 -8.26
N ASP A 116 5.21 -13.43 -8.67
CA ASP A 116 3.84 -13.04 -8.96
C ASP A 116 3.03 -12.97 -7.65
N LEU A 117 2.87 -11.77 -7.10
CA LEU A 117 2.12 -11.55 -5.87
C LEU A 117 0.65 -11.95 -6.00
N ASN A 118 0.03 -11.86 -7.18
CA ASN A 118 -1.36 -12.30 -7.35
C ASN A 118 -1.46 -13.82 -7.18
N SER A 119 -0.49 -14.55 -7.72
CA SER A 119 -0.42 -16.01 -7.56
C SER A 119 -0.07 -16.40 -6.13
N ALA A 120 0.84 -15.66 -5.48
CA ALA A 120 1.19 -15.87 -4.07
C ALA A 120 -0.01 -15.64 -3.14
N GLU A 121 -0.74 -14.55 -3.34
CA GLU A 121 -1.96 -14.20 -2.60
C GLU A 121 -3.03 -15.28 -2.76
N LYS A 122 -3.35 -15.70 -4.00
CA LYS A 122 -4.33 -16.77 -4.25
C LYS A 122 -3.93 -18.10 -3.61
N ARG A 123 -2.64 -18.42 -3.61
CA ARG A 123 -2.13 -19.61 -2.92
C ARG A 123 -2.37 -19.49 -1.42
N PHE A 124 -1.95 -18.38 -0.82
CA PHE A 124 -2.13 -18.11 0.59
C PHE A 124 -3.61 -18.20 1.03
N LEU A 125 -4.51 -17.49 0.35
CA LEU A 125 -5.94 -17.51 0.67
C LEU A 125 -6.51 -18.93 0.64
N ARG A 126 -6.17 -19.71 -0.39
CA ARG A 126 -6.59 -21.12 -0.49
C ARG A 126 -6.02 -21.97 0.65
N ASP A 127 -4.74 -21.79 0.98
CA ASP A 127 -4.07 -22.57 2.02
C ASP A 127 -4.64 -22.24 3.41
N CYS A 128 -5.16 -21.02 3.62
CA CYS A 128 -5.93 -20.62 4.80
C CYS A 128 -7.41 -21.02 4.76
N GLY A 129 -7.93 -21.50 3.63
CA GLY A 129 -9.35 -21.81 3.44
C GLY A 129 -10.24 -20.56 3.27
N PHE A 130 -9.64 -19.42 2.93
CA PHE A 130 -10.35 -18.16 2.75
C PHE A 130 -10.98 -18.05 1.34
N PRO A 131 -12.08 -17.29 1.18
CA PRO A 131 -12.68 -17.02 -0.12
C PRO A 131 -11.73 -16.33 -1.10
N ASP A 132 -11.80 -16.72 -2.38
CA ASP A 132 -11.02 -16.14 -3.48
C ASP A 132 -11.45 -14.72 -3.86
N SER A 133 -12.55 -14.23 -3.29
CA SER A 133 -13.05 -12.87 -3.45
C SER A 133 -12.30 -11.83 -2.59
N ILE A 134 -11.49 -12.28 -1.62
CA ILE A 134 -10.63 -11.40 -0.82
C ILE A 134 -9.49 -10.89 -1.71
N ASP A 135 -9.21 -9.58 -1.61
CA ASP A 135 -8.11 -8.89 -2.31
C ASP A 135 -7.22 -8.21 -1.25
N LEU A 136 -6.00 -8.74 -1.06
CA LEU A 136 -5.03 -8.22 -0.07
C LEU A 136 -4.31 -6.96 -0.55
N GLN A 137 -4.65 -6.46 -1.74
CA GLN A 137 -4.14 -5.21 -2.31
C GLN A 137 -2.61 -5.19 -2.51
N LEU A 138 -1.92 -6.34 -2.54
CA LEU A 138 -0.45 -6.41 -2.56
C LEU A 138 0.15 -5.72 -3.80
N CYS A 139 -0.44 -5.95 -4.97
CA CYS A 139 -0.03 -5.28 -6.20
C CYS A 139 -0.16 -3.74 -6.11
N ARG A 140 -1.20 -3.24 -5.43
CA ARG A 140 -1.43 -1.81 -5.22
C ARG A 140 -0.44 -1.23 -4.21
N MET A 141 -0.13 -1.95 -3.14
CA MET A 141 0.94 -1.58 -2.21
C MET A 141 2.28 -1.44 -2.94
N VAL A 142 2.67 -2.46 -3.72
CA VAL A 142 3.91 -2.42 -4.50
C VAL A 142 3.96 -1.23 -5.43
N GLN A 143 2.87 -0.99 -6.17
CA GLN A 143 2.78 0.14 -7.09
C GLN A 143 3.05 1.47 -6.36
N TYR A 144 2.39 1.71 -5.24
CA TYR A 144 2.49 2.99 -4.53
C TYR A 144 3.71 3.11 -3.63
N LEU A 145 4.32 2.00 -3.18
CA LEU A 145 5.64 2.03 -2.55
C LEU A 145 6.69 2.62 -3.50
N LEU A 146 6.64 2.21 -4.78
CA LEU A 146 7.54 2.73 -5.81
C LEU A 146 7.27 4.20 -6.14
N VAL A 147 5.98 4.59 -6.17
CA VAL A 147 5.58 5.99 -6.33
C VAL A 147 6.12 6.84 -5.18
N GLU A 148 5.98 6.38 -3.94
CA GLU A 148 6.53 7.03 -2.75
C GLU A 148 8.04 7.24 -2.87
N GLN A 149 8.81 6.20 -3.20
CA GLN A 149 10.26 6.30 -3.37
C GLN A 149 10.64 7.33 -4.43
N TYR A 150 9.97 7.30 -5.58
CA TYR A 150 10.24 8.21 -6.69
C TYR A 150 9.96 9.68 -6.35
N PHE A 151 8.88 9.95 -5.61
CA PHE A 151 8.50 11.31 -5.27
C PHE A 151 9.15 11.83 -3.99
N LEU A 152 9.59 10.97 -3.08
CA LEU A 152 10.28 11.37 -1.85
C LEU A 152 11.59 12.10 -2.15
N GLU A 153 12.31 11.71 -3.20
CA GLU A 153 13.52 12.40 -3.66
C GLU A 153 13.26 13.84 -4.13
N ARG A 154 12.02 14.14 -4.54
CA ARG A 154 11.62 15.43 -5.13
C ARG A 154 10.83 16.31 -4.18
N PHE A 155 10.03 15.67 -3.34
CA PHE A 155 9.18 16.27 -2.34
C PHE A 155 9.49 15.58 -1.01
N PRO A 156 10.41 16.12 -0.20
CA PRO A 156 10.75 15.52 1.09
C PRO A 156 9.57 15.40 2.07
N GLN A 157 8.49 16.16 1.84
CA GLN A 157 7.25 16.11 2.61
C GLN A 157 6.16 15.21 1.99
N PHE A 158 6.50 14.44 0.96
CA PHE A 158 5.54 13.54 0.30
C PHE A 158 4.91 12.60 1.33
N PRO A 159 3.58 12.44 1.36
CA PRO A 159 2.91 11.64 2.38
C PRO A 159 3.21 10.16 2.18
N LEU A 160 3.95 9.60 3.13
CA LEU A 160 4.35 8.19 3.13
C LEU A 160 3.36 7.36 3.93
N PHE A 161 2.86 6.28 3.33
CA PHE A 161 2.06 5.26 3.97
C PHE A 161 2.59 3.86 3.65
N PHE A 162 2.80 3.52 2.39
CA PHE A 162 3.20 2.18 1.95
C PHE A 162 4.62 1.83 2.41
N SER A 163 5.55 2.79 2.35
CA SER A 163 6.90 2.64 2.92
C SER A 163 6.89 2.54 4.44
N ARG A 164 5.84 3.02 5.12
CA ARG A 164 5.69 2.93 6.58
C ARG A 164 5.10 1.61 7.05
N ILE A 165 4.47 0.84 6.16
CA ILE A 165 3.89 -0.47 6.48
C ILE A 165 4.66 -1.64 5.87
N ILE A 166 5.62 -1.40 4.96
CA ILE A 166 6.30 -2.48 4.25
C ILE A 166 7.06 -3.45 5.17
N ASP A 167 7.55 -2.98 6.32
CA ASP A 167 8.28 -3.82 7.27
C ASP A 167 7.39 -4.92 7.87
N ILE A 168 6.07 -4.67 8.03
CA ILE A 168 5.10 -5.69 8.45
C ILE A 168 5.11 -6.85 7.46
N TYR A 169 5.11 -6.55 6.16
CA TYR A 169 5.13 -7.55 5.10
C TYR A 169 6.48 -8.24 4.97
N LYS A 170 7.60 -7.50 5.10
CA LYS A 170 8.95 -8.07 5.11
C LYS A 170 9.14 -9.08 6.25
N ASP A 171 8.44 -8.89 7.35
CA ASP A 171 8.42 -9.79 8.49
C ASP A 171 7.42 -10.95 8.34
N GLY A 172 6.75 -11.08 7.19
CA GLY A 172 5.85 -12.18 6.90
C GLY A 172 4.42 -12.02 7.46
N HIS A 173 4.08 -10.85 7.98
CA HIS A 173 2.72 -10.50 8.43
C HIS A 173 1.95 -9.76 7.34
N ILE A 174 0.66 -9.51 7.57
CA ILE A 174 -0.15 -8.66 6.69
C ILE A 174 -0.96 -7.62 7.44
N VAL A 175 -1.31 -6.53 6.75
CA VAL A 175 -2.29 -5.56 7.22
C VAL A 175 -3.70 -6.03 6.87
N LEU A 176 -4.60 -6.01 7.86
CA LEU A 176 -6.02 -6.35 7.73
C LEU A 176 -6.92 -5.10 7.60
N GLY A 177 -6.43 -3.95 8.07
CA GLY A 177 -7.18 -2.70 8.06
C GLY A 177 -6.65 -1.70 9.07
N TRP A 178 -7.50 -0.76 9.46
CA TRP A 178 -7.14 0.31 10.38
C TRP A 178 -8.24 0.49 11.43
N ASN A 179 -7.85 0.45 12.70
CA ASN A 179 -8.74 0.67 13.82
C ASN A 179 -8.97 2.17 14.00
N GLY A 180 -9.86 2.77 13.23
CA GLY A 180 -10.14 4.20 13.28
C GLY A 180 -11.13 4.70 12.24
N ARG A 181 -11.14 6.01 12.03
CA ARG A 181 -11.89 6.67 10.96
C ARG A 181 -11.03 7.77 10.33
N PHE A 182 -11.17 7.94 9.02
CA PHE A 182 -10.64 9.09 8.29
C PHE A 182 -11.78 10.07 7.98
N ALA A 183 -11.44 11.34 7.75
CA ALA A 183 -12.41 12.34 7.34
C ALA A 183 -12.97 12.00 5.95
N SER A 184 -14.23 12.34 5.68
CA SER A 184 -14.81 12.11 4.35
C SER A 184 -14.21 13.06 3.32
N HIS A 185 -13.68 12.51 2.22
CA HIS A 185 -13.08 13.27 1.12
C HIS A 185 -14.05 14.24 0.42
N GLU A 186 -15.37 14.06 0.58
CA GLU A 186 -16.40 14.88 -0.06
C GLU A 186 -16.56 16.28 0.54
N THR A 187 -15.99 16.55 1.73
CA THR A 187 -16.37 17.76 2.48
C THR A 187 -15.40 18.94 2.42
N ASN A 188 -14.14 18.80 1.99
CA ASN A 188 -13.24 19.96 1.83
C ASN A 188 -12.01 19.63 0.98
N LEU A 189 -11.94 20.15 -0.24
CA LEU A 189 -10.72 20.16 -1.06
C LEU A 189 -9.64 21.12 -0.50
N GLU A 190 -10.03 22.01 0.42
CA GLU A 190 -9.16 23.02 1.04
C GLU A 190 -8.50 22.55 2.36
N ASN A 191 -8.96 21.45 2.97
CA ASN A 191 -8.42 20.99 4.26
C ASN A 191 -7.51 19.79 4.06
N GLU A 192 -6.26 19.89 4.54
CA GLU A 192 -5.32 18.89 5.11
C GLU A 192 -5.29 17.43 4.58
N ASN A 193 -6.01 17.10 3.52
CA ASN A 193 -6.17 15.75 2.99
C ASN A 193 -4.92 15.30 2.23
N GLY A 194 -3.96 16.18 1.99
CA GLY A 194 -2.62 15.86 1.49
C GLY A 194 -1.60 15.53 2.59
N THR A 195 -2.00 15.53 3.87
CA THR A 195 -1.08 15.23 4.98
C THR A 195 -0.90 13.72 5.16
N PRO A 196 0.26 13.25 5.67
CA PRO A 196 0.47 11.82 5.96
C PRO A 196 -0.51 11.30 7.02
N ILE A 197 -0.86 10.00 6.96
CA ILE A 197 -1.51 9.33 8.09
C ILE A 197 -0.52 9.32 9.25
N LEU A 198 -0.91 9.84 10.41
CA LEU A 198 -0.02 10.00 11.56
C LEU A 198 -0.16 8.81 12.54
N PRO A 199 0.93 8.42 13.23
CA PRO A 199 0.88 7.40 14.29
C PRO A 199 -0.08 7.73 15.44
N THR A 200 -0.35 9.02 15.65
CA THR A 200 -1.29 9.50 16.67
C THR A 200 -2.74 9.36 16.25
N ASP A 201 -3.02 9.14 14.97
CA ASP A 201 -4.39 9.11 14.46
C ASP A 201 -5.12 7.91 15.05
N ARG A 202 -4.57 6.69 14.86
CA ARG A 202 -4.97 5.41 15.48
C ARG A 202 -3.93 4.31 15.18
N SER A 203 -4.36 3.07 15.00
CA SER A 203 -3.51 1.88 14.88
C SER A 203 -3.89 1.01 13.69
N LEU A 204 -2.89 0.37 13.09
CA LEU A 204 -3.09 -0.72 12.13
C LEU A 204 -3.78 -1.91 12.80
N ILE A 205 -4.44 -2.72 11.99
CA ILE A 205 -4.82 -4.08 12.37
C ILE A 205 -3.96 -5.01 11.52
N ILE A 206 -3.21 -5.91 12.16
CA ILE A 206 -2.29 -6.83 11.48
C ILE A 206 -2.60 -8.29 11.83
N TRP A 207 -2.10 -9.22 11.01
CA TRP A 207 -2.17 -10.66 11.22
C TRP A 207 -0.80 -11.30 11.17
#